data_AF-X1P0L6-F1
#
_entry.id   AF-X1P0L6-F1
#
_cell.length_a   1.000
_cell.length_b   1.000
_cell.length_c   1.000
_cell.angle_alpha   90.00
_cell.angle_beta   90.00
_cell.angle_gamma   90.00
#
_symmetry.space_group_name_H-M   'P 1'
#
loop_
_entity.id
_entity.type
_entity.pdbx_description
1 polymer ?
#
loop_
_entity_poly.entity_id
_entity_poly.type
_entity_poly.pdbx_seq_one_letter_code
_entity_poly.pdbx_strand_id
1 'polypeptide(L)'
;KGKKFCLLSKPFVLPFRVDDLIYVIAQDYCFVNAPDEIKEELQVMNKSGCRFIEFKSSKVECKEDSKTVCFETKGCDINVEGVPCGEDEECEGYKYGVVNKDGKILSFVTDSLLYAAIFSDSKTYKCNFERLMYRLSLLCDIYNERASKLMGRGCNMKDIGQLVISLGDESVEARPEVSELYSSAQDLADKNYYLGCPLF
;
A
#
# COMPACT_ATOMS: atom_id res chain seq x y z
N LYS A 1 27.80 -12.25 -16.77
CA LYS A 1 26.40 -12.40 -17.27
C LYS A 1 25.53 -11.42 -16.50
N GLY A 2 24.75 -10.56 -17.19
CA GLY A 2 23.84 -9.62 -16.51
C GLY A 2 22.60 -10.35 -15.98
N LYS A 3 22.18 -10.03 -14.75
CA LYS A 3 20.91 -10.50 -14.20
C LYS A 3 19.78 -9.64 -14.77
N LYS A 4 18.69 -10.27 -15.24
CA LYS A 4 17.48 -9.56 -15.66
C LYS A 4 16.65 -9.25 -14.42
N PHE A 5 16.03 -8.08 -14.40
CA PHE A 5 15.09 -7.66 -13.37
C PHE A 5 14.05 -6.75 -14.02
N CYS A 6 12.94 -6.55 -13.33
CA CYS A 6 11.91 -5.59 -13.69
C CYS A 6 11.72 -4.57 -12.60
N LEU A 7 11.33 -3.37 -13.03
CA LEU A 7 11.00 -2.27 -12.17
C LEU A 7 9.52 -1.97 -12.32
N LEU A 8 8.83 -1.89 -11.19
CA LEU A 8 7.50 -1.34 -11.07
C LEU A 8 7.59 -0.14 -10.13
N SER A 9 6.87 0.93 -10.42
CA SER A 9 6.74 2.07 -9.54
C SER A 9 5.27 2.32 -9.27
N LYS A 10 4.87 2.43 -8.00
CA LYS A 10 3.50 2.77 -7.61
C LYS A 10 3.53 3.86 -6.53
N PRO A 11 2.75 4.94 -6.66
CA PRO A 11 2.66 5.93 -5.61
C PRO A 11 2.04 5.32 -4.34
N PHE A 12 2.55 5.70 -3.18
CA PHE A 12 1.93 5.44 -1.88
C PHE A 12 1.20 6.70 -1.43
N VAL A 13 -0.12 6.61 -1.32
CA VAL A 13 -1.04 7.71 -1.02
C VAL A 13 -1.83 7.37 0.23
N LEU A 14 -1.71 8.19 1.29
CA LEU A 14 -2.43 7.98 2.55
C LEU A 14 -2.45 9.24 3.45
N PRO A 15 -3.47 10.11 3.37
CA PRO A 15 -4.42 10.29 2.26
C PRO A 15 -3.87 11.13 1.11
N PHE A 16 -2.77 11.83 1.33
CA PHE A 16 -2.01 12.52 0.29
C PHE A 16 -0.80 11.66 -0.09
N ARG A 17 -0.16 11.98 -1.22
CA ARG A 17 1.03 11.26 -1.68
C ARG A 17 2.17 11.37 -0.66
N VAL A 18 2.59 10.24 -0.12
CA VAL A 18 3.70 10.13 0.83
C VAL A 18 5.01 9.90 0.09
N ASP A 19 5.05 8.91 -0.81
CA ASP A 19 6.24 8.57 -1.59
C ASP A 19 5.89 7.80 -2.87
N ASP A 20 6.89 7.47 -3.69
CA ASP A 20 6.79 6.49 -4.75
C ASP A 20 7.55 5.22 -4.37
N LEU A 21 6.87 4.08 -4.39
CA LEU A 21 7.47 2.79 -4.09
C LEU A 21 7.97 2.14 -5.36
N ILE A 22 9.25 1.76 -5.37
CA ILE A 22 9.90 1.08 -6.48
C ILE A 22 10.16 -0.38 -6.09
N TYR A 23 9.62 -1.30 -6.89
CA TYR A 23 9.77 -2.73 -6.69
C TYR A 23 10.76 -3.29 -7.72
N VAL A 24 11.78 -3.99 -7.23
CA VAL A 24 12.76 -4.68 -8.07
C VAL A 24 12.43 -6.17 -8.06
N ILE A 25 11.94 -6.67 -9.19
CA ILE A 25 11.49 -8.05 -9.33
C ILE A 25 12.51 -8.81 -10.18
N ALA A 26 13.18 -9.77 -9.58
CA ALA A 26 14.28 -10.51 -10.22
C ALA A 26 14.13 -12.04 -10.17
N GLN A 27 12.96 -12.52 -9.73
CA GLN A 27 12.63 -13.94 -9.62
C GLN A 27 11.22 -14.18 -10.15
N ASP A 28 10.92 -15.41 -10.56
CA ASP A 28 9.60 -15.79 -11.06
C ASP A 28 8.60 -15.93 -9.90
N TYR A 29 7.41 -15.38 -10.10
CA TYR A 29 6.27 -15.46 -9.20
C TYR A 29 5.05 -16.04 -9.93
N CYS A 30 4.32 -16.90 -9.24
CA CYS A 30 3.04 -17.43 -9.69
C CYS A 30 1.93 -16.94 -8.75
N PHE A 31 1.08 -16.06 -9.25
CA PHE A 31 -0.05 -15.47 -8.52
C PHE A 31 -1.28 -16.35 -8.73
N VAL A 32 -1.76 -16.98 -7.65
CA VAL A 32 -2.90 -17.90 -7.62
C VAL A 32 -4.13 -17.17 -7.11
N ASN A 33 -5.19 -17.15 -7.91
CA ASN A 33 -6.47 -16.50 -7.60
C ASN A 33 -6.35 -15.00 -7.28
N ALA A 34 -5.40 -14.30 -7.90
CA ALA A 34 -5.29 -12.85 -7.75
C ALA A 34 -6.60 -12.14 -8.19
N PRO A 35 -7.04 -11.08 -7.47
CA PRO A 35 -8.10 -10.19 -7.93
C PRO A 35 -7.79 -9.58 -9.30
N ASP A 36 -8.83 -9.22 -10.05
CA ASP A 36 -8.68 -8.77 -11.44
C ASP A 36 -7.94 -7.43 -11.52
N GLU A 37 -8.12 -6.54 -10.55
CA GLU A 37 -7.42 -5.26 -10.43
C GLU A 37 -5.90 -5.48 -10.36
N ILE A 38 -5.47 -6.41 -9.50
CA ILE A 38 -4.06 -6.79 -9.35
C ILE A 38 -3.53 -7.45 -10.62
N LYS A 39 -4.32 -8.32 -11.25
CA LYS A 39 -3.94 -8.94 -12.54
C LYS A 39 -3.71 -7.87 -13.59
N GLU A 40 -4.66 -6.96 -13.77
CA GLU A 40 -4.61 -5.93 -14.81
C GLU A 40 -3.40 -5.01 -14.62
N GLU A 41 -3.17 -4.54 -13.39
CA GLU A 41 -2.04 -3.67 -13.06
C GLU A 41 -0.70 -4.36 -13.37
N LEU A 42 -0.50 -5.56 -12.84
CA LEU A 42 0.78 -6.28 -13.00
C LEU A 42 0.96 -6.86 -14.41
N GLN A 43 -0.12 -7.10 -15.17
CA GLN A 43 -0.04 -7.50 -16.58
C GLN A 43 0.56 -6.41 -17.48
N VAL A 44 0.49 -5.13 -17.09
CA VAL A 44 1.18 -4.05 -17.82
C VAL A 44 2.68 -4.34 -17.91
N MET A 45 3.27 -4.95 -16.87
CA MET A 45 4.67 -5.36 -16.87
C MET A 45 4.93 -6.49 -17.87
N ASN A 46 4.02 -7.46 -17.97
CA ASN A 46 4.12 -8.55 -18.94
C ASN A 46 4.13 -8.03 -20.39
N LYS A 47 3.35 -6.98 -20.67
CA LYS A 47 3.33 -6.31 -21.98
C LYS A 47 4.62 -5.55 -22.29
N SER A 48 5.32 -5.04 -21.27
CA SER A 48 6.62 -4.36 -21.43
C SER A 48 7.83 -5.31 -21.53
N GLY A 49 7.58 -6.63 -21.57
CA GLY A 49 8.62 -7.65 -21.72
C GLY A 49 9.15 -8.21 -20.41
N CYS A 50 8.61 -7.76 -19.27
CA CYS A 50 8.90 -8.35 -17.96
C CYS A 50 8.07 -9.63 -17.77
N ARG A 51 8.67 -10.83 -17.77
CA ARG A 51 7.91 -12.10 -17.67
C ARG A 51 8.08 -12.84 -16.35
N PHE A 52 8.34 -12.11 -15.27
CA PHE A 52 8.53 -12.69 -13.93
C PHE A 52 7.22 -12.99 -13.20
N ILE A 53 6.05 -12.61 -13.72
CA ILE A 53 4.76 -12.81 -13.04
C ILE A 53 3.81 -13.58 -13.96
N GLU A 54 3.35 -14.73 -13.48
CA GLU A 54 2.28 -15.50 -14.11
C GLU A 54 1.04 -15.56 -13.21
N PHE A 55 -0.15 -15.60 -13.81
CA PHE A 55 -1.41 -15.68 -13.10
C PHE A 55 -2.07 -17.03 -13.38
N LYS A 56 -2.50 -17.72 -12.32
CA LYS A 56 -3.08 -19.06 -12.37
C LYS A 56 -4.31 -19.17 -11.46
N SER A 57 -5.15 -20.14 -11.76
CA SER A 57 -6.33 -20.48 -10.96
C SER A 57 -5.99 -21.47 -9.84
N SER A 58 -4.91 -22.23 -10.00
CA SER A 58 -4.47 -23.24 -9.05
C SER A 58 -2.96 -23.27 -8.90
N LYS A 59 -2.50 -23.58 -7.68
CA LYS A 59 -1.07 -23.76 -7.36
C LYS A 59 -0.41 -24.84 -8.22
N VAL A 60 -1.16 -25.88 -8.62
CA VAL A 60 -0.64 -27.00 -9.44
C VAL A 60 -0.23 -26.54 -10.84
N GLU A 61 -0.74 -25.40 -11.31
CA GLU A 61 -0.39 -24.84 -12.61
C GLU A 61 0.86 -23.95 -12.58
N CYS A 62 1.43 -23.70 -11.40
CA CYS A 62 2.64 -22.92 -11.22
C CYS A 62 3.89 -23.74 -11.58
N LYS A 63 4.91 -23.08 -12.10
CA LYS A 63 6.22 -23.72 -12.33
C LYS A 63 6.88 -24.10 -11.00
N GLU A 64 7.58 -25.23 -10.97
CA GLU A 64 8.21 -25.76 -9.74
C GLU A 64 9.16 -24.77 -9.05
N ASP A 65 9.91 -23.97 -9.81
CA ASP A 65 10.88 -23.00 -9.28
C ASP A 65 10.30 -21.59 -9.02
N SER A 66 9.00 -21.39 -9.27
CA SER A 66 8.37 -20.08 -9.08
C SER A 66 7.92 -19.87 -7.63
N LYS A 67 8.06 -18.64 -7.11
CA LYS A 67 7.53 -18.30 -5.78
C LYS A 67 6.02 -18.12 -5.87
N THR A 68 5.28 -18.96 -5.17
CA THR A 68 3.81 -18.97 -5.22
C THR A 68 3.21 -17.91 -4.30
N VAL A 69 2.22 -17.16 -4.80
CA VAL A 69 1.48 -16.12 -4.08
C VAL A 69 0.00 -16.46 -4.15
N CYS A 70 -0.60 -16.86 -3.03
CA CYS A 70 -2.02 -17.21 -2.96
C CYS A 70 -2.82 -16.04 -2.40
N PHE A 71 -3.90 -15.66 -3.08
CA PHE A 71 -4.91 -14.74 -2.58
C PHE A 71 -6.08 -15.56 -2.05
N GLU A 72 -6.55 -15.23 -0.83
CA GLU A 72 -7.70 -15.85 -0.15
C GLU A 72 -7.59 -17.37 0.11
N THR A 73 -6.47 -17.97 -0.26
CA THR A 73 -6.20 -19.40 -0.20
C THR A 73 -4.87 -19.64 0.51
N LYS A 74 -4.76 -20.78 1.20
CA LYS A 74 -3.56 -21.15 1.97
C LYS A 74 -2.72 -22.17 1.23
N GLY A 75 -1.43 -22.21 1.57
CA GLY A 75 -0.51 -23.25 1.11
C GLY A 75 0.46 -22.78 0.03
N CYS A 76 0.53 -21.48 -0.26
CA CYS A 76 1.59 -20.89 -1.07
C CYS A 76 2.79 -20.47 -0.19
N ASP A 77 3.92 -20.15 -0.84
CA ASP A 77 5.10 -19.56 -0.19
C ASP A 77 4.79 -18.18 0.41
N ILE A 78 3.83 -17.49 -0.20
CA ILE A 78 3.30 -16.19 0.21
C ILE A 78 1.78 -16.31 0.22
N ASN A 79 1.13 -15.97 1.33
CA ASN A 79 -0.32 -15.97 1.44
C ASN A 79 -0.81 -14.55 1.75
N VAL A 80 -1.79 -14.08 1.01
CA VAL A 80 -2.36 -12.72 1.11
C VAL A 80 -3.78 -12.83 1.65
N GLU A 81 -4.04 -12.13 2.75
CA GLU A 81 -5.35 -11.99 3.37
C GLU A 81 -5.62 -10.49 3.58
N GLY A 82 -6.73 -9.96 3.07
CA GLY A 82 -7.00 -8.53 3.16
C GLY A 82 -8.46 -8.18 2.95
N VAL A 83 -8.80 -6.92 3.20
CA VAL A 83 -10.13 -6.35 2.96
C VAL A 83 -10.13 -5.71 1.58
N PRO A 84 -10.89 -6.26 0.61
CA PRO A 84 -10.95 -5.69 -0.72
C PRO A 84 -11.64 -4.32 -0.71
N CYS A 85 -11.35 -3.52 -1.71
CA CYS A 85 -12.08 -2.30 -2.02
C CYS A 85 -13.52 -2.64 -2.46
N GLY A 86 -14.48 -1.81 -2.05
CA GLY A 86 -15.86 -1.93 -2.54
C GLY A 86 -15.99 -1.33 -3.94
N GLU A 87 -17.02 -1.76 -4.70
CA GLU A 87 -17.27 -1.26 -6.07
C GLU A 87 -17.47 0.27 -6.14
N ASP A 88 -17.95 0.88 -5.06
CA ASP A 88 -18.23 2.32 -4.98
C ASP A 88 -17.11 3.13 -4.27
N GLU A 89 -15.94 2.54 -4.04
CA GLU A 89 -14.84 3.20 -3.32
C GLU A 89 -13.73 3.69 -4.25
N GLU A 90 -13.09 4.81 -3.90
CA GLU A 90 -11.92 5.35 -4.60
C GLU A 90 -10.63 4.56 -4.31
N CYS A 91 -10.72 3.25 -4.17
CA CYS A 91 -9.56 2.38 -4.02
C CYS A 91 -9.64 1.16 -4.92
N GLU A 92 -8.49 0.67 -5.36
CA GLU A 92 -8.35 -0.53 -6.18
C GLU A 92 -7.70 -1.64 -5.34
N GLY A 93 -8.10 -2.90 -5.60
CA GLY A 93 -7.54 -4.08 -4.92
C GLY A 93 -7.90 -4.15 -3.44
N TYR A 94 -6.94 -3.89 -2.55
CA TYR A 94 -7.09 -4.02 -1.10
C TYR A 94 -6.91 -2.70 -0.35
N LYS A 95 -7.79 -2.46 0.63
CA LYS A 95 -7.68 -1.35 1.60
C LYS A 95 -6.50 -1.56 2.55
N TYR A 96 -6.49 -2.73 3.18
CA TYR A 96 -5.48 -3.16 4.13
C TYR A 96 -5.54 -4.68 4.31
N GLY A 97 -4.50 -5.25 4.89
CA GLY A 97 -4.46 -6.69 5.15
C GLY A 97 -3.12 -7.13 5.70
N VAL A 98 -2.85 -8.42 5.55
CA VAL A 98 -1.61 -9.08 5.95
C VAL A 98 -1.07 -9.97 4.84
N VAL A 99 0.26 -10.02 4.75
CA VAL A 99 0.99 -11.00 3.94
C VAL A 99 1.74 -11.93 4.89
N ASN A 100 1.46 -13.23 4.79
CA ASN A 100 2.21 -14.26 5.50
C ASN A 100 3.28 -14.87 4.59
N LYS A 101 4.56 -14.66 4.93
CA LYS A 101 5.71 -15.14 4.18
C LYS A 101 6.86 -15.48 5.12
N ASP A 102 7.50 -16.62 4.90
CA ASP A 102 8.65 -17.09 5.69
C ASP A 102 8.35 -17.15 7.21
N GLY A 103 7.10 -17.51 7.57
CA GLY A 103 6.63 -17.56 8.96
C GLY A 103 6.43 -16.19 9.62
N LYS A 104 6.45 -15.10 8.85
CA LYS A 104 6.25 -13.73 9.34
C LYS A 104 4.98 -13.14 8.75
N ILE A 105 4.27 -12.41 9.60
CA ILE A 105 3.07 -11.66 9.22
C ILE A 105 3.49 -10.20 8.98
N LEU A 106 3.20 -9.70 7.78
CA LEU A 106 3.50 -8.33 7.36
C LEU A 106 2.18 -7.60 7.09
N SER A 107 1.76 -6.71 7.98
CA SER A 107 0.59 -5.86 7.75
C SER A 107 0.87 -4.86 6.64
N PHE A 108 -0.12 -4.58 5.79
CA PHE A 108 -0.03 -3.59 4.72
C PHE A 108 -1.29 -2.72 4.66
N VAL A 109 -1.13 -1.50 4.13
CA VAL A 109 -2.22 -0.58 3.79
C VAL A 109 -2.08 -0.15 2.34
N THR A 110 -3.13 -0.26 1.55
CA THR A 110 -3.17 -0.14 0.08
C THR A 110 -2.36 -1.20 -0.67
N ASP A 111 -2.65 -1.37 -1.96
CA ASP A 111 -1.92 -2.26 -2.87
C ASP A 111 -0.43 -1.94 -3.01
N SER A 112 -0.03 -0.69 -2.81
CA SER A 112 1.37 -0.31 -2.88
C SER A 112 2.21 -1.03 -1.80
N LEU A 113 1.73 -1.07 -0.57
CA LEU A 113 2.41 -1.81 0.49
C LEU A 113 2.19 -3.31 0.40
N LEU A 114 1.08 -3.77 -0.20
CA LEU A 114 0.90 -5.18 -0.54
C LEU A 114 2.04 -5.67 -1.45
N TYR A 115 2.34 -4.95 -2.53
CA TYR A 115 3.44 -5.30 -3.43
C TYR A 115 4.79 -5.24 -2.72
N ALA A 116 5.01 -4.26 -1.85
CA ALA A 116 6.22 -4.20 -1.05
C ALA A 116 6.34 -5.44 -0.15
N ALA A 117 5.24 -5.86 0.50
CA ALA A 117 5.20 -7.03 1.38
C ALA A 117 5.41 -8.34 0.62
N ILE A 118 4.95 -8.45 -0.64
CA ILE A 118 5.18 -9.62 -1.50
C ILE A 118 6.65 -9.67 -1.98
N PHE A 119 7.15 -8.58 -2.56
CA PHE A 119 8.41 -8.59 -3.31
C PHE A 119 9.67 -8.39 -2.45
N SER A 120 9.58 -7.71 -1.31
CA SER A 120 10.75 -7.49 -0.43
C SER A 120 10.88 -8.55 0.66
N ASP A 121 12.08 -8.81 1.18
CA ASP A 121 12.21 -9.63 2.38
C ASP A 121 11.61 -8.90 3.61
N SER A 122 11.22 -9.64 4.64
CA SER A 122 10.53 -9.06 5.80
C SER A 122 11.33 -7.99 6.55
N LYS A 123 12.67 -8.04 6.54
CA LYS A 123 13.51 -7.05 7.20
C LYS A 123 13.52 -5.75 6.41
N THR A 124 13.68 -5.85 5.09
CA THR A 124 13.60 -4.71 4.18
C THR A 124 12.21 -4.08 4.19
N TYR A 125 11.16 -4.90 4.16
CA TYR A 125 9.77 -4.43 4.27
C TYR A 125 9.57 -3.57 5.52
N LYS A 126 9.89 -4.13 6.70
CA LYS A 126 9.68 -3.46 7.98
C LYS A 126 10.43 -2.12 8.05
N CYS A 127 11.70 -2.11 7.65
CA CYS A 127 12.50 -0.89 7.63
C CYS A 127 11.91 0.19 6.71
N ASN A 128 11.46 -0.19 5.50
CA ASN A 128 10.85 0.76 4.58
C ASN A 128 9.47 1.21 5.04
N PHE A 129 8.67 0.32 5.65
CA PHE A 129 7.39 0.68 6.25
C PHE A 129 7.56 1.72 7.35
N GLU A 130 8.47 1.53 8.29
CA GLU A 130 8.80 2.49 9.35
C GLU A 130 9.24 3.85 8.78
N ARG A 131 10.05 3.83 7.72
CA ARG A 131 10.48 5.07 7.03
C ARG A 131 9.32 5.81 6.36
N LEU A 132 8.39 5.08 5.74
CA LEU A 132 7.21 5.67 5.12
C LEU A 132 6.27 6.27 6.16
N MET A 133 6.07 5.58 7.28
CA MET A 133 5.27 6.09 8.39
C MET A 133 5.90 7.34 9.02
N TYR A 134 7.21 7.34 9.23
CA TYR A 134 7.92 8.54 9.69
C TYR A 134 7.76 9.70 8.70
N ARG A 135 7.84 9.45 7.40
CA ARG A 135 7.61 10.47 6.37
C ARG A 135 6.17 10.98 6.37
N LEU A 136 5.19 10.10 6.59
CA LEU A 136 3.78 10.49 6.74
C LEU A 136 3.60 11.43 7.94
N SER A 137 4.17 11.11 9.10
CA SER A 137 4.18 12.00 10.28
C SER A 137 4.74 13.40 9.96
N LEU A 138 5.89 13.48 9.27
CA LEU A 138 6.46 14.77 8.88
C LEU A 138 5.56 15.56 7.91
N LEU A 139 4.86 14.87 7.00
CA LEU A 139 3.90 15.52 6.12
C LEU A 139 2.69 16.03 6.90
N CYS A 140 2.21 15.27 7.89
CA CYS A 140 1.16 15.72 8.80
C CYS A 140 1.56 17.02 9.53
N ASP A 141 2.80 17.13 10.03
CA ASP A 141 3.28 18.37 10.65
C ASP A 141 3.20 19.57 9.70
N ILE A 142 3.64 19.39 8.45
CA ILE A 142 3.58 20.42 7.41
C ILE A 142 2.13 20.84 7.11
N TYR A 143 1.23 19.86 6.99
CA TYR A 143 -0.18 20.12 6.73
C TYR A 143 -0.89 20.76 7.93
N ASN A 144 -0.50 20.42 9.15
CA ASN A 144 -1.02 21.07 10.35
C ASN A 144 -0.59 22.55 10.43
N GLU A 145 0.66 22.85 10.08
CA GLU A 145 1.13 24.25 9.97
C GLU A 145 0.36 25.00 8.87
N ARG A 146 0.12 24.36 7.72
CA ARG A 146 -0.67 24.94 6.62
C ARG A 146 -2.11 25.19 7.05
N ALA A 147 -2.75 24.26 7.75
CA ALA A 147 -4.09 24.41 8.31
C ALA A 147 -4.16 25.65 9.22
N SER A 148 -3.17 25.81 10.10
CA SER A 148 -3.04 26.99 10.99
C SER A 148 -2.96 28.32 10.22
N LYS A 149 -2.19 28.36 9.13
CA LYS A 149 -2.10 29.55 8.25
C LYS A 149 -3.40 29.84 7.52
N LEU A 150 -4.13 28.81 7.08
CA LEU A 150 -5.42 28.97 6.42
C LEU A 150 -6.52 29.46 7.38
N MET A 151 -6.47 29.06 8.65
CA MET A 151 -7.36 29.64 9.68
C MET A 151 -7.18 31.15 9.81
N GLY A 152 -5.94 31.64 9.78
CA GLY A 152 -5.65 33.08 9.78
C GLY A 152 -6.19 33.84 8.57
N ARG A 153 -6.59 33.13 7.50
CA ARG A 153 -7.21 33.66 6.28
C ARG A 153 -8.74 33.48 6.24
N GLY A 154 -9.34 33.01 7.33
CA GLY A 154 -10.79 32.82 7.45
C GLY A 154 -11.32 31.45 7.01
N CYS A 155 -10.46 30.48 6.69
CA CYS A 155 -10.90 29.11 6.43
C CYS A 155 -11.15 28.36 7.75
N ASN A 156 -12.26 27.64 7.86
CA ASN A 156 -12.51 26.78 9.02
C ASN A 156 -11.71 25.47 8.88
N MET A 157 -10.63 25.32 9.66
CA MET A 157 -9.73 24.16 9.61
C MET A 157 -9.64 23.39 10.92
N LYS A 158 -10.43 23.75 11.94
CA LYS A 158 -10.26 23.20 13.30
C LYS A 158 -10.37 21.68 13.32
N ASP A 159 -11.38 21.14 12.65
CA ASP A 159 -11.67 19.70 12.66
C ASP A 159 -10.63 18.92 11.86
N ILE A 160 -10.16 19.47 10.74
CA ILE A 160 -9.15 18.83 9.89
C ILE A 160 -7.76 18.90 10.49
N GLY A 161 -7.39 20.01 11.15
CA GLY A 161 -6.12 20.09 11.88
C GLY A 161 -6.00 18.97 12.93
N GLN A 162 -7.10 18.67 13.64
CA GLN A 162 -7.11 17.58 14.61
C GLN A 162 -6.95 16.20 13.97
N LEU A 163 -7.57 15.97 12.81
CA LEU A 163 -7.41 14.72 12.06
C LEU A 163 -5.97 14.55 11.54
N VAL A 164 -5.36 15.62 11.05
CA VAL A 164 -3.96 15.59 10.60
C VAL A 164 -3.03 15.21 11.74
N ILE A 165 -3.25 15.75 12.94
CA ILE A 165 -2.49 15.38 14.14
C ILE A 165 -2.70 13.91 14.49
N SER A 166 -3.96 13.44 14.54
CA SER A 166 -4.28 12.04 14.86
C SER A 166 -3.59 11.06 13.90
N LEU A 167 -3.65 11.33 12.60
CA LEU A 167 -3.00 10.51 11.59
C LEU A 167 -1.47 10.52 11.75
N GLY A 168 -0.90 11.67 12.09
CA GLY A 168 0.52 11.81 12.38
C GLY A 168 0.95 10.93 13.55
N ASP A 169 0.22 11.00 14.67
CA ASP A 169 0.49 10.21 15.88
C ASP A 169 0.35 8.70 15.62
N GLU A 170 -0.73 8.29 14.93
CA GLU A 170 -0.99 6.89 14.56
C GLU A 170 0.13 6.30 13.68
N SER A 171 0.72 7.11 12.80
CA SER A 171 1.83 6.65 11.96
C SER A 171 3.11 6.34 12.76
N VAL A 172 3.37 7.09 13.84
CA VAL A 172 4.61 6.93 14.63
C VAL A 172 4.55 5.72 15.55
N GLU A 173 3.37 5.34 16.04
CA GLU A 173 3.23 4.31 17.08
C GLU A 173 3.51 2.88 16.63
N ALA A 174 3.93 2.64 15.38
CA ALA A 174 4.29 1.31 14.84
C ALA A 174 3.26 0.23 15.24
N ARG A 175 1.97 0.57 15.19
CA ARG A 175 0.90 -0.36 15.54
C ARG A 175 0.74 -1.40 14.43
N PRO A 176 0.53 -2.68 14.79
CA PRO A 176 0.23 -3.72 13.81
C PRO A 176 -1.15 -3.55 13.15
N GLU A 177 -2.03 -2.72 13.72
CA GLU A 177 -3.39 -2.44 13.23
C GLU A 177 -3.42 -1.31 12.20
N VAL A 178 -3.06 -1.66 10.97
CA VAL A 178 -3.11 -0.78 9.79
C VAL A 178 -4.53 -0.33 9.39
N SER A 179 -5.57 -0.92 9.97
CA SER A 179 -6.97 -0.57 9.72
C SER A 179 -7.37 0.78 10.32
N GLU A 180 -6.84 1.13 11.50
CA GLU A 180 -7.05 2.44 12.12
C GLU A 180 -6.43 3.52 11.23
N LEU A 181 -5.17 3.30 10.84
CA LEU A 181 -4.44 4.21 9.95
C LEU A 181 -5.18 4.46 8.62
N TYR A 182 -5.72 3.40 8.00
CA TYR A 182 -6.53 3.55 6.78
C TYR A 182 -7.78 4.39 7.03
N SER A 183 -8.53 4.08 8.09
CA SER A 183 -9.78 4.77 8.43
C SER A 183 -9.54 6.25 8.71
N SER A 184 -8.50 6.59 9.48
CA SER A 184 -8.12 7.97 9.78
C SER A 184 -7.69 8.74 8.54
N ALA A 185 -6.96 8.09 7.64
CA ALA A 185 -6.59 8.69 6.37
C ALA A 185 -7.83 8.99 5.50
N GLN A 186 -8.77 8.05 5.40
CA GLN A 186 -10.02 8.26 4.63
C GLN A 186 -10.89 9.36 5.23
N ASP A 187 -11.09 9.41 6.55
CA ASP A 187 -11.85 10.49 7.20
C ASP A 187 -11.21 11.87 6.93
N LEU A 188 -9.87 11.94 6.90
CA LEU A 188 -9.15 13.15 6.53
C LEU A 188 -9.32 13.50 5.04
N ALA A 189 -9.26 12.52 4.13
CA ALA A 189 -9.47 12.72 2.70
C ALA A 189 -10.88 13.26 2.42
N ASP A 190 -11.90 12.60 2.98
CA ASP A 190 -13.32 12.95 2.81
C ASP A 190 -13.60 14.36 3.31
N LYS A 191 -13.16 14.71 4.52
CA LYS A 191 -13.38 16.06 5.04
C LYS A 191 -12.64 17.10 4.22
N ASN A 192 -11.42 16.81 3.77
CA ASN A 192 -10.65 17.71 2.91
C ASN A 192 -11.37 18.00 1.58
N TYR A 193 -11.97 16.98 0.97
CA TYR A 193 -12.71 17.11 -0.30
C TYR A 193 -13.88 18.09 -0.21
N TYR A 194 -14.62 18.10 0.90
CA TYR A 194 -15.76 18.99 1.11
C TYR A 194 -15.40 20.38 1.64
N LEU A 195 -14.12 20.70 1.86
CA LEU A 195 -13.71 22.03 2.28
C LEU A 195 -13.82 23.06 1.16
N GLY A 196 -14.34 24.24 1.51
CA GLY A 196 -14.21 25.42 0.65
C GLY A 196 -12.75 25.90 0.46
N CYS A 197 -11.83 25.43 1.31
CA CYS A 197 -10.40 25.71 1.23
C CYS A 197 -9.59 24.41 1.33
N PRO A 198 -9.33 23.66 0.25
CA PRO A 198 -8.60 22.39 0.34
C PRO A 198 -7.20 22.52 0.94
N LEU A 199 -6.87 21.60 1.84
CA LEU A 199 -5.56 21.50 2.51
C LEU A 199 -4.52 20.83 1.62
N PHE A 200 -4.92 19.84 0.83
CA PHE A 200 -4.14 19.16 -0.19
C PHE A 200 -4.99 18.86 -1.41
#